data_AF-A0A800DSL7-F1
#
_entry.id   AF-A0A800DSL7-F1
#
_cell.length_a   1.000
_cell.length_b   1.000
_cell.length_c   1.000
_cell.angle_alpha   90.00
_cell.angle_beta   90.00
_cell.angle_gamma   90.00
#
_symmetry.space_group_name_H-M   'P 1'
#
loop_
_entity.id
_entity.type
_entity.pdbx_description
1 polymer ?
#
loop_
_entity_poly.entity_id
_entity_poly.type
_entity_poly.pdbx_seq_one_letter_code
_entity_poly.pdbx_strand_id
1 'polypeptide(L)'
;MIPRLRPYFDHKELLAALRPMPNAVEIFEQEFARLFETKYALTFSYGRSGLYALFKALGLQNAEIIVPAYTCVVVPHAVVLSGNIPVFVDCAHSFGARWKGQLVNKAGDAAIFGSNISKVLSTIFGGIVTTDDEEIYQKLKNYRTRHFKQPSWRKSIRRGKDPVSQYYSEHTINLPNYPSKIM
;
A
#
# COMPACT_ATOMS: atom_id res chain seq x y z
N MET A 1 -22.00 11.16 -18.87
CA MET A 1 -20.94 10.73 -17.94
C MET A 1 -20.84 9.21 -18.00
N ILE A 2 -19.65 8.65 -18.21
CA ILE A 2 -19.45 7.19 -18.23
C ILE A 2 -19.38 6.70 -16.77
N PRO A 3 -20.24 5.75 -16.34
CA PRO A 3 -20.19 5.23 -14.98
C PRO A 3 -18.88 4.47 -14.72
N ARG A 4 -18.21 4.77 -13.60
CA ARG A 4 -16.94 4.16 -13.18
C ARG A 4 -17.08 2.68 -12.81
N LEU A 5 -18.26 2.28 -12.36
CA LEU A 5 -18.66 0.90 -12.12
C LEU A 5 -20.04 0.72 -12.77
N ARG A 6 -20.15 -0.25 -13.68
CA ARG A 6 -21.41 -0.61 -14.33
C ARG A 6 -21.55 -2.12 -14.21
N PRO A 7 -22.30 -2.63 -13.22
CA PRO A 7 -22.55 -4.06 -13.16
C PRO A 7 -23.28 -4.46 -14.44
N TYR A 8 -22.80 -5.53 -15.06
CA TYR A 8 -23.42 -6.10 -16.24
C TYR A 8 -24.28 -7.27 -15.78
N PHE A 9 -25.59 -7.13 -15.92
CA PHE A 9 -26.56 -8.20 -15.70
C PHE A 9 -27.17 -8.50 -17.06
N ASP A 10 -27.05 -9.74 -17.51
CA ASP A 10 -27.71 -10.24 -18.70
C ASP A 10 -29.00 -11.01 -18.33
N HIS A 11 -29.69 -11.50 -19.36
CA HIS A 11 -30.96 -12.19 -19.21
C HIS A 11 -30.84 -13.48 -18.38
N LYS A 12 -29.66 -14.12 -18.38
CA LYS A 12 -29.37 -15.33 -17.61
C LYS A 12 -29.30 -15.03 -16.13
N GLU A 13 -28.67 -13.94 -15.70
CA GLU A 13 -28.66 -13.57 -14.27
C GLU A 13 -30.08 -13.24 -13.78
N LEU A 14 -30.89 -12.57 -14.59
CA LEU A 14 -32.29 -12.28 -14.24
C LEU A 14 -33.12 -13.56 -14.12
N LEU A 15 -32.98 -14.48 -15.07
CA LEU A 15 -33.65 -15.78 -15.04
C LEU A 15 -33.17 -16.63 -13.85
N ALA A 16 -31.88 -16.59 -13.53
CA ALA A 16 -31.32 -17.29 -12.38
C ALA A 16 -31.87 -16.75 -11.06
N ALA A 17 -32.04 -15.42 -10.94
CA ALA A 17 -32.60 -14.78 -9.74
C ALA A 17 -34.07 -15.15 -9.49
N LEU A 18 -34.84 -15.44 -10.54
CA LEU A 18 -36.25 -15.81 -10.45
C LEU A 18 -36.47 -17.33 -10.31
N ARG A 19 -35.43 -18.14 -10.53
CA ARG A 19 -35.52 -19.59 -10.46
C ARG A 19 -35.27 -20.08 -9.02
N PRO A 20 -36.26 -20.69 -8.35
CA PRO A 20 -36.01 -21.31 -7.06
C PRO A 20 -35.06 -22.51 -7.23
N MET A 21 -33.94 -22.48 -6.51
CA MET A 21 -32.93 -23.53 -6.51
C MET A 21 -32.69 -24.02 -5.07
N PRO A 22 -33.02 -25.28 -4.74
CA PRO A 22 -32.60 -25.89 -3.49
C PRO A 22 -31.08 -25.90 -3.38
N ASN A 23 -30.54 -25.61 -2.19
CA ASN A 23 -29.10 -25.60 -1.89
C ASN A 23 -28.27 -24.66 -2.80
N ALA A 24 -28.87 -23.55 -3.24
CA ALA A 24 -28.21 -22.60 -4.15
C ALA A 24 -26.91 -22.03 -3.58
N VAL A 25 -26.83 -21.86 -2.26
CA VAL A 25 -25.66 -21.31 -1.58
C VAL A 25 -24.50 -22.29 -1.60
N GLU A 26 -24.75 -23.55 -1.26
CA GLU A 26 -23.73 -24.61 -1.24
C GLU A 26 -23.17 -24.89 -2.64
N ILE A 27 -24.05 -24.89 -3.66
CA ILE A 27 -23.63 -25.03 -5.05
C ILE A 27 -22.77 -23.84 -5.46
N PHE A 28 -23.17 -22.61 -5.12
CA PHE A 28 -22.37 -21.42 -5.41
C PHE A 28 -21.01 -21.46 -4.72
N GLU A 29 -20.95 -21.87 -3.45
CA GLU A 29 -19.70 -22.01 -2.71
C GLU A 29 -18.76 -23.06 -3.33
N GLN A 30 -19.28 -24.21 -3.75
CA GLN A 30 -18.50 -25.26 -4.42
C GLN A 30 -17.92 -24.76 -5.74
N GLU A 31 -18.73 -24.10 -6.57
CA GLU A 31 -18.28 -23.54 -7.84
C GLU A 31 -17.32 -22.36 -7.65
N PHE A 32 -17.53 -21.52 -6.64
CA PHE A 32 -16.61 -20.42 -6.32
C PHE A 32 -15.26 -20.97 -5.83
N ALA A 33 -15.26 -22.01 -4.98
CA ALA A 33 -14.05 -22.67 -4.54
C ALA A 33 -13.28 -23.27 -5.73
N ARG A 34 -14.00 -23.94 -6.66
CA ARG A 34 -13.44 -24.49 -7.90
C ARG A 34 -12.85 -23.40 -8.80
N LEU A 35 -13.55 -22.27 -8.97
CA LEU A 35 -13.10 -21.14 -9.81
C LEU A 35 -11.80 -20.50 -9.30
N PHE A 36 -11.65 -20.39 -7.98
CA PHE A 36 -10.48 -19.80 -7.35
C PHE A 36 -9.42 -20.84 -6.94
N GLU A 37 -9.55 -22.09 -7.39
CA GLU A 37 -8.61 -23.19 -7.12
C GLU A 37 -8.37 -23.43 -5.62
N THR A 38 -9.43 -23.31 -4.81
CA THR A 38 -9.41 -23.54 -3.36
C THR A 38 -10.28 -24.74 -2.96
N LYS A 39 -9.98 -25.34 -1.81
CA LYS A 39 -10.71 -26.52 -1.32
C LYS A 39 -12.10 -26.18 -0.78
N TYR A 40 -12.27 -25.00 -0.20
CA TYR A 40 -13.50 -24.56 0.45
C TYR A 40 -13.71 -23.06 0.23
N ALA A 41 -14.96 -22.66 0.01
CA ALA A 41 -15.40 -21.27 0.05
C ALA A 41 -16.61 -21.17 0.99
N LEU A 42 -16.74 -20.03 1.66
CA LEU A 42 -17.90 -19.72 2.50
C LEU A 42 -18.40 -18.35 2.13
N THR A 43 -19.69 -18.27 1.84
CA THR A 43 -20.38 -17.03 1.52
C THR A 43 -20.91 -16.37 2.77
N PHE A 44 -20.86 -15.04 2.75
CA PHE A 44 -21.43 -14.20 3.78
C PHE A 44 -22.26 -13.14 3.09
N SER A 45 -23.32 -12.69 3.74
CA SER A 45 -24.17 -11.60 3.21
C SER A 45 -23.37 -10.32 2.94
N TYR A 46 -22.24 -10.13 3.64
CA TYR A 46 -21.33 -8.99 3.49
C TYR A 46 -19.88 -9.37 3.82
N GLY A 47 -18.91 -8.72 3.18
CA GLY A 47 -17.47 -8.92 3.45
C GLY A 47 -17.06 -8.60 4.90
N ARG A 48 -17.77 -7.68 5.57
CA ARG A 48 -17.57 -7.39 7.00
C ARG A 48 -17.87 -8.58 7.89
N SER A 49 -18.99 -9.26 7.61
CA SER A 49 -19.41 -10.43 8.39
C SER A 49 -18.44 -11.58 8.22
N GLY A 50 -17.90 -11.75 7.00
CA GLY A 50 -16.83 -12.71 6.73
C GLY A 50 -15.53 -12.40 7.51
N LEU A 51 -15.05 -11.16 7.48
CA LEU A 51 -13.85 -10.76 8.25
C LEU A 51 -14.05 -10.91 9.77
N TYR A 52 -15.22 -10.51 10.28
CA TYR A 52 -15.54 -10.69 11.70
C TYR A 52 -15.55 -12.17 12.10
N ALA A 53 -16.25 -13.01 11.33
CA ALA A 53 -16.34 -14.45 11.57
C ALA A 53 -14.95 -15.10 11.50
N LEU A 54 -14.10 -14.67 10.57
CA LEU A 54 -12.71 -15.12 10.46
C LEU A 54 -11.94 -14.83 11.75
N PHE A 55 -11.96 -13.60 12.25
CA PHE A 55 -11.24 -13.25 13.48
C PHE A 55 -11.72 -14.05 14.70
N LYS A 56 -13.04 -14.28 14.81
CA LYS A 56 -13.61 -15.10 15.87
C LYS A 56 -13.24 -16.59 15.74
N ALA A 57 -13.30 -17.15 14.54
CA ALA A 57 -12.93 -18.54 14.28
C ALA A 57 -11.45 -18.82 14.56
N LEU A 58 -10.58 -17.83 14.35
CA LEU A 58 -9.16 -17.89 14.68
C LEU A 58 -8.85 -17.66 16.16
N GLY A 59 -9.85 -17.33 16.99
CA GLY A 59 -9.67 -17.07 18.42
C GLY A 59 -8.86 -15.80 18.73
N LEU A 60 -8.84 -14.82 17.82
CA LEU A 60 -8.10 -13.57 18.01
C LEU A 60 -8.83 -12.63 18.97
N GLN A 61 -8.14 -12.21 20.03
CA GLN A 61 -8.63 -11.29 21.04
C GLN A 61 -7.52 -10.33 21.49
N ASN A 62 -7.84 -9.04 21.58
CA ASN A 62 -6.90 -7.97 21.95
C ASN A 62 -5.62 -7.93 21.10
N ALA A 63 -5.64 -8.52 19.89
CA ALA A 63 -4.48 -8.57 19.00
C ALA A 63 -4.38 -7.28 18.18
N GLU A 64 -3.15 -6.84 17.88
CA GLU A 64 -2.91 -5.76 16.93
C GLU A 64 -2.97 -6.28 15.48
N ILE A 65 -3.84 -5.69 14.66
CA ILE A 65 -4.05 -6.09 13.28
C ILE A 65 -3.58 -4.98 12.35
N ILE A 66 -2.44 -5.23 11.70
CA ILE A 66 -1.90 -4.33 10.69
C ILE A 66 -2.82 -4.33 9.47
N VAL A 67 -3.22 -3.14 9.04
CA VAL A 67 -3.99 -2.97 7.82
C VAL A 67 -3.37 -1.84 6.99
N PRO A 68 -3.44 -1.91 5.65
CA PRO A 68 -2.99 -0.81 4.82
C PRO A 68 -3.69 0.46 5.25
N ALA A 69 -2.96 1.57 5.34
CA ALA A 69 -3.61 2.84 5.52
C ALA A 69 -4.55 3.04 4.31
N TYR A 70 -4.12 2.91 3.07
CA TYR A 70 -5.07 3.01 1.95
C TYR A 70 -5.98 1.75 1.76
N THR A 71 -7.18 1.70 2.40
CA THR A 71 -8.16 0.57 2.29
C THR A 71 -9.63 0.94 2.60
N CYS A 72 -10.58 -0.01 2.43
CA CYS A 72 -12.02 0.11 2.74
C CYS A 72 -12.34 0.03 4.24
N VAL A 73 -13.29 0.84 4.74
CA VAL A 73 -13.66 0.95 6.18
C VAL A 73 -14.19 -0.34 6.80
N VAL A 74 -14.73 -1.24 5.98
CA VAL A 74 -15.21 -2.55 6.40
C VAL A 74 -14.09 -3.37 7.06
N VAL A 75 -12.84 -3.18 6.62
CA VAL A 75 -11.65 -3.90 7.09
C VAL A 75 -11.34 -3.59 8.56
N PRO A 76 -11.06 -2.32 8.97
CA PRO A 76 -10.80 -2.01 10.38
C PRO A 76 -12.05 -2.15 11.26
N HIS A 77 -13.26 -2.05 10.72
CA HIS A 77 -14.49 -2.26 11.49
C HIS A 77 -14.64 -3.72 11.94
N ALA A 78 -14.31 -4.68 11.07
CA ALA A 78 -14.29 -6.07 11.45
C ALA A 78 -13.24 -6.36 12.54
N VAL A 79 -12.08 -5.68 12.49
CA VAL A 79 -11.02 -5.79 13.51
C VAL A 79 -11.54 -5.34 14.87
N VAL A 80 -12.15 -4.16 14.96
CA VAL A 80 -12.66 -3.64 16.24
C VAL A 80 -13.83 -4.48 16.77
N LEU A 81 -14.80 -4.82 15.92
CA LEU A 81 -15.96 -5.63 16.35
C LEU A 81 -15.56 -6.99 16.89
N SER A 82 -14.48 -7.57 16.36
CA SER A 82 -13.97 -8.86 16.83
C SER A 82 -13.19 -8.76 18.14
N GLY A 83 -12.96 -7.56 18.69
CA GLY A 83 -12.23 -7.34 19.95
C GLY A 83 -10.73 -7.13 19.76
N ASN A 84 -10.29 -6.74 18.57
CA ASN A 84 -8.88 -6.55 18.20
C ASN A 84 -8.58 -5.05 17.94
N ILE A 85 -7.30 -4.70 17.81
CA ILE A 85 -6.77 -3.33 17.73
C ILE A 85 -6.15 -3.09 16.35
N PRO A 86 -6.67 -2.20 15.48
CA PRO A 86 -6.06 -2.00 14.17
C PRO A 86 -4.83 -1.07 14.21
N VAL A 87 -3.76 -1.43 13.48
CA VAL A 87 -2.53 -0.64 13.28
C VAL A 87 -2.38 -0.33 11.79
N PHE A 88 -2.04 0.89 11.40
CA PHE A 88 -2.13 1.33 9.99
C PHE A 88 -0.77 1.69 9.39
N VAL A 89 -0.51 1.41 8.11
CA VAL A 89 0.80 1.69 7.44
C VAL A 89 0.67 2.00 5.92
N ASP A 90 1.50 2.92 5.37
CA ASP A 90 1.60 3.26 3.92
C ASP A 90 2.96 3.99 3.59
N CYS A 91 3.58 4.05 2.37
CA CYS A 91 3.35 5.16 1.40
C CYS A 91 4.07 5.16 0.00
N ALA A 92 4.82 4.15 -0.43
CA ALA A 92 5.78 4.32 -1.56
C ALA A 92 5.17 4.72 -2.93
N HIS A 93 3.89 4.42 -3.16
CA HIS A 93 3.07 4.82 -4.32
C HIS A 93 1.93 5.76 -3.91
N SER A 94 2.01 6.27 -2.69
CA SER A 94 0.99 6.95 -1.90
C SER A 94 1.54 8.31 -1.48
N PHE A 95 2.31 8.94 -2.38
CA PHE A 95 2.84 10.28 -2.20
C PHE A 95 1.68 11.26 -1.98
N GLY A 96 1.60 11.81 -0.76
CA GLY A 96 0.46 12.64 -0.35
C GLY A 96 -0.86 11.87 -0.16
N ALA A 97 -0.88 10.55 -0.28
CA ALA A 97 -2.04 9.75 0.07
C ALA A 97 -2.33 9.91 1.57
N ARG A 98 -3.60 9.81 1.91
CA ARG A 98 -4.12 10.05 3.26
C ARG A 98 -5.06 8.92 3.62
N TRP A 99 -4.98 8.48 4.86
CA TRP A 99 -5.88 7.50 5.45
C TRP A 99 -6.42 8.16 6.70
N LYS A 100 -7.74 8.40 6.68
CA LYS A 100 -8.47 9.15 7.71
C LYS A 100 -8.01 10.61 7.91
N GLY A 101 -7.78 11.37 6.83
CA GLY A 101 -7.42 12.80 6.90
C GLY A 101 -6.00 13.06 7.42
N GLN A 102 -5.45 12.10 8.14
CA GLN A 102 -4.04 11.98 8.42
C GLN A 102 -3.32 11.48 7.17
N LEU A 103 -2.16 12.08 6.94
CA LEU A 103 -1.17 11.61 6.00
C LEU A 103 -0.87 10.14 6.33
N VAL A 104 -0.91 9.26 5.32
CA VAL A 104 -0.73 7.83 5.55
C VAL A 104 0.68 7.48 6.07
N ASN A 105 1.62 8.38 5.81
CA ASN A 105 2.97 8.43 6.35
C ASN A 105 3.03 8.85 7.85
N LYS A 106 1.88 9.11 8.49
CA LYS A 106 1.76 9.45 9.92
C LYS A 106 1.22 8.31 10.77
N ALA A 107 0.88 7.19 10.15
CA ALA A 107 0.32 6.03 10.85
C ALA A 107 1.37 5.20 11.62
N GLY A 108 2.65 5.61 11.57
CA GLY A 108 3.77 5.10 12.37
C GLY A 108 4.79 6.20 12.67
N ASP A 109 5.87 5.86 13.39
CA ASP A 109 6.84 6.83 13.93
C ASP A 109 7.59 7.63 12.85
N ALA A 110 7.70 7.08 11.65
CA ALA A 110 8.27 7.74 10.48
C ALA A 110 7.72 7.12 9.20
N ALA A 111 7.97 7.79 8.07
CA ALA A 111 7.57 7.28 6.77
C ALA A 111 8.40 7.86 5.63
N ILE A 112 8.35 7.16 4.50
CA ILE A 112 9.33 7.26 3.42
C ILE A 112 8.62 7.43 2.08
N PHE A 113 9.14 8.37 1.29
CA PHE A 113 8.72 8.64 -0.08
C PHE A 113 9.91 8.48 -1.03
N GLY A 114 9.70 7.80 -2.16
CA GLY A 114 10.68 7.75 -3.26
C GLY A 114 10.41 8.86 -4.27
N SER A 115 11.47 9.51 -4.77
CA SER A 115 11.37 10.64 -5.72
C SER A 115 12.15 10.39 -7.02
N ASN A 116 12.06 9.16 -7.54
CA ASN A 116 12.67 8.73 -8.81
C ASN A 116 11.81 9.14 -10.01
N ILE A 117 12.31 8.96 -11.24
CA ILE A 117 11.63 9.42 -12.47
C ILE A 117 10.23 8.81 -12.70
N SER A 118 9.96 7.63 -12.16
CA SER A 118 8.68 6.91 -12.30
C SER A 118 7.67 7.20 -11.17
N LYS A 119 7.95 8.17 -10.29
CA LYS A 119 7.11 8.51 -9.12
C LYS A 119 6.34 9.82 -9.32
N VAL A 120 5.22 9.98 -8.59
CA VAL A 120 4.30 11.13 -8.72
C VAL A 120 4.98 12.48 -8.47
N LEU A 121 5.90 12.56 -7.51
CA LEU A 121 6.76 13.73 -7.30
C LEU A 121 8.23 13.30 -7.42
N SER A 122 8.97 13.93 -8.34
CA SER A 122 10.29 13.46 -8.76
C SER A 122 11.34 14.57 -8.69
N THR A 123 12.48 14.28 -8.07
CA THR A 123 13.71 15.09 -8.15
C THR A 123 14.70 14.48 -9.13
N ILE A 124 14.20 13.73 -10.12
CA ILE A 124 14.93 12.81 -10.99
C ILE A 124 15.45 11.60 -10.18
N PHE A 125 16.25 11.86 -9.14
CA PHE A 125 16.69 10.88 -8.16
C PHE A 125 16.61 11.41 -6.74
N GLY A 126 16.23 10.56 -5.79
CA GLY A 126 16.23 10.88 -4.37
C GLY A 126 15.12 10.22 -3.56
N GLY A 127 15.13 10.50 -2.27
CA GLY A 127 14.14 10.03 -1.31
C GLY A 127 13.94 11.04 -0.19
N ILE A 128 12.73 11.05 0.36
CA ILE A 128 12.31 11.98 1.41
C ILE A 128 11.77 11.15 2.56
N VAL A 129 12.28 11.44 3.77
CA VAL A 129 11.78 10.84 5.02
C VAL A 129 11.05 11.92 5.80
N THR A 130 9.87 11.59 6.33
CA THR A 130 9.08 12.47 7.19
C THR A 130 8.86 11.80 8.55
N THR A 131 9.01 12.58 9.62
CA THR A 131 8.71 12.20 11.00
C THR A 131 8.33 13.47 11.76
N ASP A 132 7.54 13.35 12.83
CA ASP A 132 7.25 14.47 13.76
C ASP A 132 7.99 14.29 15.10
N ASP A 133 8.72 13.19 15.25
CA ASP A 133 9.54 12.94 16.43
C ASP A 133 10.87 13.70 16.30
N GLU A 134 11.06 14.70 17.17
CA GLU A 134 12.24 15.57 17.18
C GLU A 134 13.54 14.79 17.43
N GLU A 135 13.48 13.73 18.25
CA GLU A 135 14.64 12.89 18.53
C GLU A 135 15.05 12.11 17.27
N ILE A 136 14.08 11.55 16.55
CA ILE A 136 14.31 10.90 15.25
C ILE A 136 14.88 11.92 14.26
N TYR A 137 14.32 13.13 14.19
CA TYR A 137 14.81 14.20 13.29
C TYR A 137 16.29 14.56 13.53
N GLN A 138 16.69 14.84 14.78
CA GLN A 138 18.06 15.25 15.08
C GLN A 138 19.09 14.15 14.81
N LYS A 139 18.75 12.89 15.10
CA LYS A 139 19.57 11.72 14.75
C LYS A 139 19.79 11.64 13.25
N LEU A 140 18.72 11.76 12.45
CA LEU A 140 18.79 11.73 10.98
C LEU A 140 19.65 12.87 10.41
N LYS A 141 19.50 14.10 10.93
CA LYS A 141 20.23 15.28 10.46
C LYS A 141 21.73 15.18 10.72
N ASN A 142 22.14 14.76 11.92
CA ASN A 142 23.54 14.60 12.28
C ASN A 142 24.24 13.53 11.44
N TYR A 143 23.54 12.41 11.20
CA TYR A 143 24.02 11.35 10.33
C TYR A 143 24.22 11.86 8.90
N ARG A 144 23.23 12.59 8.35
CA ARG A 144 23.34 13.16 7.00
C ARG A 144 24.56 14.07 6.84
N THR A 145 24.78 14.99 7.77
CA THR A 145 25.86 15.99 7.66
C THR A 145 27.26 15.38 7.77
N ARG A 146 27.44 14.34 8.58
CA ARG A 146 28.74 13.66 8.74
C ARG A 146 29.10 12.78 7.55
N HIS A 147 28.10 12.15 6.93
CA HIS A 147 28.34 11.07 5.96
C HIS A 147 28.07 11.45 4.50
N PHE A 148 27.36 12.56 4.23
CA PHE A 148 27.03 12.98 2.87
C PHE A 148 27.69 14.33 2.54
N LYS A 149 28.59 14.34 1.55
CA LYS A 149 29.27 15.57 1.07
C LYS A 149 28.36 16.38 0.16
N GLN A 150 28.24 17.68 0.42
CA GLN A 150 27.54 18.59 -0.49
C GLN A 150 28.33 18.74 -1.81
N PRO A 151 27.67 18.66 -2.98
CA PRO A 151 28.34 18.83 -4.27
C PRO A 151 28.79 20.28 -4.47
N SER A 152 29.98 20.49 -5.05
CA SER A 152 30.50 21.83 -5.37
C SER A 152 29.72 22.48 -6.52
N TRP A 153 29.69 23.82 -6.57
CA TRP A 153 28.94 24.59 -7.58
C TRP A 153 29.29 24.20 -9.04
N ARG A 154 30.56 23.82 -9.28
CA ARG A 154 31.03 23.33 -10.59
C ARG A 154 30.40 21.99 -10.98
N LYS A 155 30.12 21.11 -10.00
CA LYS A 155 29.39 19.85 -10.24
C LYS A 155 27.93 20.12 -10.58
N SER A 156 27.26 21.07 -9.92
CA SER A 156 25.85 21.42 -10.23
C SER A 156 25.65 21.92 -11.66
N ILE A 157 26.57 22.74 -12.20
CA ILE A 157 26.47 23.25 -13.58
C ILE A 157 26.65 22.13 -14.61
N ARG A 158 27.48 21.12 -14.31
CA ARG A 158 27.65 19.95 -15.18
C ARG A 158 26.41 19.04 -15.21
N ARG A 159 25.51 19.15 -14.20
CA ARG A 159 24.29 18.33 -14.09
C ARG A 159 23.17 18.70 -15.05
N GLY A 160 23.12 19.94 -15.54
CA GLY A 160 22.07 20.40 -16.45
C GLY A 160 22.19 19.91 -17.90
N LYS A 161 23.29 19.23 -18.27
CA LYS A 161 23.57 18.89 -19.68
C LYS A 161 23.26 17.44 -20.07
N ASP A 162 23.12 16.51 -19.12
CA ASP A 162 22.65 15.14 -19.36
C ASP A 162 22.20 14.49 -18.03
N PRO A 163 20.88 14.51 -17.71
CA PRO A 163 20.38 14.09 -16.41
C PRO A 163 20.36 12.55 -16.21
N VAL A 164 20.44 11.75 -17.29
CA VAL A 164 20.32 10.28 -17.21
C VAL A 164 21.69 9.63 -16.99
N SER A 165 22.75 10.10 -17.66
CA SER A 165 24.10 9.51 -17.47
C SER A 165 24.70 9.79 -16.09
N GLN A 166 24.23 10.84 -15.41
CA GLN A 166 24.63 11.14 -14.02
C GLN A 166 23.93 10.31 -12.95
N TYR A 167 22.75 9.72 -13.25
CA TYR A 167 22.04 8.78 -12.38
C TYR A 167 22.99 7.76 -11.77
N TYR A 168 23.85 7.29 -12.64
CA TYR A 168 24.69 6.15 -12.43
C TYR A 168 26.00 6.51 -11.73
N SER A 169 26.54 7.70 -12.00
CA SER A 169 27.76 8.18 -11.32
C SER A 169 27.55 8.65 -9.87
N GLU A 170 26.29 8.94 -9.47
CA GLU A 170 25.97 9.49 -8.14
C GLU A 170 25.24 8.49 -7.22
N HIS A 171 24.65 7.41 -7.76
CA HIS A 171 24.05 6.32 -6.97
C HIS A 171 25.01 5.17 -6.68
N THR A 172 26.27 5.26 -7.12
CA THR A 172 27.35 4.75 -6.29
C THR A 172 27.41 5.62 -5.04
N ILE A 173 26.62 5.23 -4.04
CA ILE A 173 27.14 5.26 -2.67
C ILE A 173 28.57 4.71 -2.80
N ASN A 174 29.55 5.23 -2.06
CA ASN A 174 30.67 4.36 -1.69
C ASN A 174 30.11 3.24 -0.79
N LEU A 175 29.20 2.41 -1.33
CA LEU A 175 29.23 1.01 -1.08
C LEU A 175 30.23 0.48 -2.09
N PRO A 176 31.09 -0.45 -1.70
CA PRO A 176 31.91 -1.14 -2.66
C PRO A 176 31.01 -1.65 -3.81
N ASN A 177 31.28 -1.13 -5.02
CA ASN A 177 30.84 -1.65 -6.31
C ASN A 177 29.33 -1.90 -6.51
N TYR A 178 28.62 -1.01 -7.21
CA TYR A 178 27.66 -1.54 -8.21
C TYR A 178 27.55 -0.68 -9.49
N PRO A 179 27.84 -1.29 -10.65
CA PRO A 179 28.07 -0.60 -11.90
C PRO A 179 26.75 -0.31 -12.58
N SER A 180 26.59 0.93 -12.94
CA SER A 180 25.28 1.47 -13.18
C SER A 180 25.39 2.11 -14.56
N LYS A 181 24.83 1.42 -15.54
CA LYS A 181 24.58 1.89 -16.91
C LYS A 181 23.49 0.98 -17.42
N ILE A 182 22.38 1.56 -17.88
CA ILE A 182 21.64 1.24 -19.09
C ILE A 182 20.36 2.09 -19.06
N MET A 183 20.45 3.17 -19.84
CA MET A 183 19.36 3.62 -20.69
C MET A 183 18.86 2.46 -21.54
#